data_AF-A0A0D7E9N7-F1
#
_entry.id   AF-A0A0D7E9N7-F1
#
_cell.length_a   1.000
_cell.length_b   1.000
_cell.length_c   1.000
_cell.angle_alpha   90.00
_cell.angle_beta   90.00
_cell.angle_gamma   90.00
#
_symmetry.space_group_name_H-M   'P 1'
#
loop_
_entity.id
_entity.type
_entity.pdbx_description
1 polymer ?
#
loop_
_entity_poly.entity_id
_entity_poly.type
_entity_poly.pdbx_seq_one_letter_code
_entity_poly.pdbx_strand_id
1 'polypeptide(L)' 'EQVACPQCGSLETEVLSEFGSTSCKALWRCKACREPFDYFKCH' A
#
# COMPACT_ATOMS: atom_id res chain seq x y z
N GLU A 1 -2.89 -9.82 -4.27
CA GLU A 1 -3.26 -8.41 -4.54
C GLU A 1 -2.06 -7.68 -5.14
N GLN A 2 -2.17 -7.19 -6.37
CA GLN A 2 -1.23 -6.19 -6.90
C GLN A 2 -1.91 -4.83 -6.72
N VAL A 3 -1.45 -4.04 -5.76
CA VAL A 3 -2.05 -2.74 -5.45
C VAL A 3 -1.37 -1.68 -6.30
N ALA A 4 -2.14 -0.97 -7.12
CA ALA A 4 -1.62 0.16 -7.90
C ALA A 4 -1.42 1.38 -6.98
N CYS A 5 -0.31 2.08 -7.15
CA CYS A 5 -0.05 3.29 -6.39
C CYS A 5 -1.01 4.41 -6.83
N PRO A 6 -1.75 5.05 -5.89
CA PRO A 6 -2.67 6.13 -6.23
C PRO A 6 -1.96 7.44 -6.63
N GLN A 7 -0.66 7.59 -6.33
CA GLN A 7 0.12 8.78 -6.68
C GLN A 7 0.68 8.73 -8.11
N CYS A 8 1.19 7.59 -8.56
CA CYS A 8 1.88 7.47 -9.85
C CYS A 8 1.32 6.38 -10.78
N GLY A 9 0.37 5.56 -10.32
CA GLY A 9 -0.20 4.44 -11.09
C GLY A 9 0.72 3.23 -11.22
N SER A 10 1.92 3.22 -10.61
CA SER A 10 2.81 2.06 -10.65
C SER A 10 2.25 0.87 -9.89
N LEU A 11 2.42 -0.32 -10.45
CA LEU A 11 2.09 -1.60 -9.80
C LEU A 11 3.22 -2.10 -8.88
N GLU A 12 4.38 -1.43 -8.91
CA GLU A 12 5.50 -1.71 -8.02
C GLU A 12 5.24 -1.17 -6.62
N THR A 13 4.40 -1.87 -5.86
CA THR A 13 4.12 -1.56 -4.46
C THR A 13 4.50 -2.75 -3.58
N GLU A 14 4.99 -2.46 -2.38
CA GLU A 14 5.36 -3.44 -1.36
C GLU A 14 4.59 -3.17 -0.08
N VAL A 15 4.18 -4.24 0.60
CA VAL A 15 3.57 -4.10 1.93
C VAL A 15 4.70 -3.83 2.93
N LEU A 16 4.63 -2.70 3.62
CA LEU A 16 5.58 -2.36 4.69
C LEU A 16 5.15 -2.97 6.01
N SER A 17 3.86 -2.88 6.30
CA SER A 17 3.29 -3.42 7.53
C SER A 17 1.90 -3.96 7.23
N GLU A 18 1.64 -5.18 7.64
CA GLU A 18 0.32 -5.78 7.52
C GLU A 18 -0.72 -5.15 8.45
N PHE A 19 -0.24 -4.38 9.45
CA PHE A 19 -1.02 -3.62 10.42
C PHE A 19 -0.59 -2.16 10.34
N GLY A 20 -1.38 -1.34 9.66
CA GLY A 20 -1.25 0.11 9.63
C GLY A 20 -1.84 0.73 10.90
N SER A 21 -2.58 1.84 10.78
CA SER A 21 -3.18 2.52 11.94
C SER A 21 -4.32 1.74 12.62
N THR A 22 -4.91 0.77 11.93
CA THR A 22 -5.99 -0.10 12.42
C THR A 22 -5.79 -1.49 11.88
N SER A 23 -6.27 -2.52 12.57
CA SER A 23 -6.14 -3.94 12.17
C SER A 23 -6.67 -4.25 10.76
N CYS A 24 -7.56 -3.40 10.22
CA CYS A 24 -8.16 -3.56 8.89
C CYS A 24 -7.40 -2.84 7.77
N LYS A 25 -6.33 -2.10 8.09
CA LYS A 25 -5.49 -1.36 7.13
C LYS A 25 -4.10 -1.97 7.12
N ALA A 26 -3.53 -2.14 5.94
CA ALA A 26 -2.12 -2.43 5.77
C ALA A 26 -1.41 -1.16 5.25
N LEU A 27 -0.19 -0.95 5.71
CA LEU A 27 0.67 0.11 5.20
C LEU A 27 1.43 -0.42 3.99
N TRP A 28 1.28 0.25 2.85
CA TRP A 28 1.97 -0.05 1.61
C TRP A 28 2.92 1.08 1.25
N ARG A 29 3.93 0.77 0.42
CA ARG A 29 4.83 1.76 -0.17
C ARG A 29 5.02 1.48 -1.63
N CYS A 30 4.98 2.53 -2.44
CA CYS A 30 5.37 2.41 -3.84
C CYS A 30 6.90 2.41 -3.97
N LYS A 31 7.48 1.49 -4.75
CA LYS A 31 8.92 1.49 -5.06
C LYS A 31 9.30 2.53 -6.12
N ALA A 32 8.36 2.90 -7.00
CA ALA A 32 8.60 3.88 -8.06
C ALA A 32 8.64 5.32 -7.52
N CYS A 33 7.57 5.78 -6.86
CA CYS A 33 7.53 7.14 -6.29
C CYS A 33 8.03 7.22 -4.84
N ARG A 34 8.22 6.09 -4.15
CA ARG A 34 8.65 5.99 -2.74
C ARG A 34 7.68 6.55 -1.71
N GLU A 35 6.47 6.89 -2.13
CA GLU A 35 5.39 7.37 -1.26
C GLU A 35 4.71 6.19 -0.52
N PRO A 36 4.56 6.27 0.81
CA PRO A 36 3.74 5.33 1.59
C PRO A 36 2.25 5.66 1.48
N PHE A 37 1.39 4.64 1.51
CA PHE A 37 -0.07 4.80 1.51
C PHE A 37 -0.76 3.64 2.24
N ASP A 38 -1.89 3.92 2.88
CA ASP A 38 -2.70 2.88 3.54
C ASP A 38 -3.65 2.22 2.54
N TYR A 39 -3.64 0.89 2.51
CA TYR A 39 -4.57 0.08 1.72
C TYR A 39 -5.47 -0.73 2.66
N PHE A 40 -6.78 -0.64 2.45
CA PHE A 40 -7.74 -1.45 3.19
C PHE A 40 -7.69 -2.90 2.72
N LYS A 41 -7.48 -3.84 3.65
CA LYS A 41 -7.70 -5.26 3.40
C LYS A 41 -9.23 -5.46 3.38
N CYS A 42 -9.89 -5.26 2.24
CA CYS A 42 -11.28 -5.72 2.06
C CYS A 42 -11.23 -7.23 1.88
N HIS A 43 -11.55 -7.97 2.94
CA HIS A 43 -11.84 -9.40 2.89
C HIS A 43 -13.31 -9.62 2.58
#